data_AF-A0A933VLE6-F1
#
_entry.id   AF-A0A933VLE6-F1
#
_cell.length_a   1.000
_cell.length_b   1.000
_cell.length_c   1.000
_cell.angle_alpha   90.00
_cell.angle_beta   90.00
_cell.angle_gamma   90.00
#
_symmetry.space_group_name_H-M   'P 1'
#
loop_
_entity.id
_entity.type
_entity.pdbx_description
1 polymer ?
#
loop_
_entity_poly.entity_id
_entity_poly.type
_entity_poly.pdbx_seq_one_letter_code
_entity_poly.pdbx_strand_id
1 'polypeptide(L)'
;MSQHAPSLRRRVALAIALTIAFHAFALTVGLGLIAAPILGIVLADWANVWLAFFCIATGVTILRAIVPRRAPFEAPGPELRPEAQPRLFEVLRDVAREAGDEPPDAVYLAHDVNASVTEHGRPRRRVLLLGLPLLQALTVDELRAVVAHEHGHYVGGDLRAAAWVWRTRAALFRTLDALYDEERWGRRLVAQPFKWYAKAFLRITNAVSRREELAADALAARVAGTAAQASALRSLAAAAAAFPAYVDDDLDPALALGGRPPIAEGFARFLAVPAVRSATEEHLAQRLAEEQPDPYASHPTLRERLEALGADPVASAEPAAGPRAVDLLDDLPALERGLLREPDELRPLGWEDVGSGLHAPAYAEDATAAAGALGTLTVAGAGDAVRDLTPLARRLAPEDGEAPPEGALEAHAFHLVAGGVVAALHRAGWQVEALPGEPVTCRRGEHAIAPFADLGPVARGDRPAGDWREAVGGAGVGDLPLVPQEEPRFTRDAQPSTKSRTSA
;
A
#
# COMPACT_ATOMS: atom_id res chain seq x y z
N MET A 1 -5.02 5.18 -45.53
CA MET A 1 -3.54 5.26 -45.45
C MET A 1 -3.07 4.23 -44.42
N SER A 2 -2.75 3.03 -44.89
CA SER A 2 -2.38 1.86 -44.10
C SER A 2 -0.92 1.96 -43.66
N GLN A 3 -0.67 2.51 -42.46
CA GLN A 3 0.66 2.52 -41.85
C GLN A 3 1.11 1.07 -41.61
N HIS A 4 2.13 0.64 -42.33
CA HIS A 4 2.80 -0.64 -42.11
C HIS A 4 3.45 -0.64 -40.73
N ALA A 5 2.75 -1.19 -39.74
CA ALA A 5 3.36 -1.49 -38.45
C ALA A 5 4.57 -2.40 -38.69
N PRO A 6 5.80 -2.04 -38.27
CA PRO A 6 6.96 -2.91 -38.44
C PRO A 6 6.68 -4.26 -37.75
N SER A 7 7.05 -5.34 -38.43
CA SER A 7 6.91 -6.71 -37.95
C SER A 7 7.58 -6.89 -36.58
N LEU A 8 7.00 -7.72 -35.72
CA LEU A 8 7.45 -7.99 -34.35
C LEU A 8 8.98 -8.20 -34.27
N ARG A 9 9.54 -8.97 -35.21
CA ARG A 9 10.98 -9.23 -35.35
C ARG A 9 11.85 -7.97 -35.48
N ARG A 10 11.39 -6.94 -36.21
CA ARG A 10 12.13 -5.67 -36.37
C ARG A 10 12.15 -4.87 -35.07
N ARG A 11 11.07 -4.93 -34.28
CA ARG A 11 10.96 -4.23 -32.99
C ARG A 11 11.81 -4.91 -31.92
N VAL A 12 11.81 -6.23 -31.89
CA VAL A 12 12.69 -7.03 -31.01
C VAL A 12 14.15 -6.80 -31.36
N ALA A 13 14.51 -6.83 -32.65
CA ALA A 13 15.86 -6.50 -33.10
C ALA A 13 16.26 -5.07 -32.71
N LEU A 14 15.35 -4.10 -32.83
CA LEU A 14 15.57 -2.73 -32.40
C LEU A 14 15.77 -2.62 -30.87
N ALA A 15 14.98 -3.35 -30.07
CA ALA A 15 15.12 -3.36 -28.61
C ALA A 15 16.45 -3.97 -28.15
N ILE A 16 16.92 -5.01 -28.84
CA ILE A 16 18.26 -5.60 -28.65
C ILE A 16 19.35 -4.60 -29.06
N ALA A 17 19.23 -3.98 -30.24
CA ALA A 17 20.19 -3.00 -30.73
C ALA A 17 20.31 -1.79 -29.79
N LEU A 18 19.16 -1.30 -29.28
CA LEU A 18 19.13 -0.27 -28.25
C LEU A 18 19.84 -0.77 -26.99
N THR A 19 19.55 -1.96 -26.48
CA THR A 19 20.26 -2.50 -25.32
C THR A 19 21.78 -2.50 -25.48
N ILE A 20 22.29 -2.94 -26.64
CA ILE A 20 23.72 -2.92 -26.94
C ILE A 20 24.23 -1.47 -26.96
N ALA A 21 23.51 -0.57 -27.62
CA ALA A 21 23.85 0.84 -27.69
C ALA A 21 23.89 1.52 -26.32
N PHE A 22 22.98 1.18 -25.39
CA PHE A 22 23.00 1.70 -24.03
C PHE A 22 24.27 1.31 -23.28
N HIS A 23 24.62 0.02 -23.29
CA HIS A 23 25.80 -0.47 -22.58
C HIS A 23 27.08 0.09 -23.19
N ALA A 24 27.16 0.17 -24.53
CA ALA A 24 28.27 0.80 -25.22
C ALA A 24 28.38 2.29 -24.85
N PHE A 25 27.27 3.03 -24.89
CA PHE A 25 27.21 4.44 -24.52
C PHE A 25 27.66 4.69 -23.07
N ALA A 26 27.11 3.93 -22.11
CA ALA A 26 27.45 4.05 -20.71
C ALA A 26 28.92 3.69 -20.43
N LEU A 27 29.44 2.66 -21.10
CA LEU A 27 30.85 2.27 -21.02
C LEU A 27 31.77 3.37 -21.57
N THR A 28 31.43 3.94 -22.73
CA THR A 28 32.19 5.03 -23.36
C THR A 28 32.22 6.27 -22.47
N VAL A 29 31.07 6.69 -21.93
CA VAL A 29 31.01 7.86 -21.02
C VAL A 29 31.76 7.58 -19.72
N GLY A 30 31.53 6.42 -19.10
CA GLY A 30 32.18 6.04 -17.84
C GLY A 30 33.70 5.96 -17.95
N LEU A 31 34.22 5.27 -18.98
CA LEU A 31 35.66 5.18 -19.23
C LEU A 31 36.25 6.52 -19.69
N GLY A 32 35.52 7.28 -20.51
CA GLY A 32 35.94 8.61 -20.97
C GLY A 32 36.12 9.59 -19.81
N LEU A 33 35.19 9.61 -18.84
CA LEU A 33 35.29 10.43 -17.63
C LEU A 33 36.49 10.04 -16.76
N ILE A 34 36.89 8.76 -16.74
CA ILE A 34 38.08 8.31 -16.00
C ILE A 34 39.35 8.68 -16.76
N ALA A 35 39.39 8.46 -18.08
CA ALA A 35 40.58 8.64 -18.91
C ALA A 35 40.93 10.12 -19.16
N ALA A 36 39.93 11.00 -19.34
CA ALA A 36 40.14 12.40 -19.67
C ALA A 36 41.02 13.17 -18.66
N PRO A 37 40.79 13.12 -17.34
CA PRO A 37 41.67 13.79 -16.37
C PRO A 37 43.06 13.15 -16.30
N ILE A 38 43.17 11.82 -16.42
CA ILE A 38 44.48 11.13 -16.41
C ILE A 38 45.32 11.60 -17.61
N LEU A 39 44.72 11.64 -18.80
CA LEU A 39 45.39 12.08 -20.01
C LEU A 39 45.79 13.56 -19.94
N GLY A 40 44.93 14.42 -19.38
CA GLY A 40 45.24 15.84 -19.20
C GLY A 40 46.37 16.09 -18.20
N ILE A 41 46.45 15.30 -17.12
CA ILE A 41 47.59 15.35 -16.17
C ILE A 41 48.89 14.92 -16.87
N VAL A 42 48.85 13.84 -17.66
CA VAL A 42 50.05 13.24 -18.27
C VAL A 42 50.54 14.02 -19.50
N LEU A 43 49.64 14.56 -20.32
CA LEU A 43 49.98 15.17 -21.61
C LEU A 43 49.96 16.70 -21.61
N ALA A 44 49.30 17.35 -20.64
CA ALA A 44 48.97 18.77 -20.72
C ALA A 44 49.15 19.54 -19.39
N ASP A 45 49.86 18.96 -18.41
CA ASP A 45 50.10 19.56 -17.08
C ASP A 45 48.82 20.08 -16.39
N TRP A 46 47.70 19.38 -16.58
CA TRP A 46 46.44 19.79 -15.99
C TRP A 46 46.39 19.46 -14.48
N ALA A 47 46.18 20.48 -13.62
CA ALA A 47 46.33 20.33 -12.17
C ALA A 47 45.02 20.42 -11.34
N ASN A 48 43.83 20.41 -11.96
CA ASN A 48 42.58 20.52 -11.18
C ASN A 48 42.17 19.17 -10.57
N VAL A 49 42.75 18.87 -9.39
CA VAL A 49 42.53 17.63 -8.63
C VAL A 49 41.06 17.39 -8.29
N TRP A 50 40.30 18.46 -7.96
CA TRP A 50 38.89 18.35 -7.62
C TRP A 50 38.03 17.93 -8.81
N LEU A 51 38.32 18.48 -9.99
CA LEU A 51 37.64 18.08 -11.23
C LEU A 51 38.04 16.66 -11.65
N ALA A 52 39.31 16.29 -11.50
CA ALA A 52 39.76 14.91 -11.76
C ALA A 52 39.05 13.90 -10.85
N PHE A 53 39.00 14.17 -9.55
CA PHE A 53 38.27 13.34 -8.58
C PHE A 53 36.78 13.24 -8.95
N PHE A 54 36.14 14.37 -9.27
CA PHE A 54 34.74 14.39 -9.68
C PHE A 54 34.46 13.52 -10.92
N CYS A 55 35.29 13.64 -11.95
CA CYS A 55 35.17 12.87 -13.19
C CYS A 55 35.39 11.37 -12.93
N ILE A 56 36.43 10.99 -12.18
CA ILE A 56 36.71 9.60 -11.85
C ILE A 56 35.57 9.00 -10.99
N ALA A 57 35.13 9.70 -9.95
CA ALA A 57 34.04 9.24 -9.09
C ALA A 57 32.74 9.05 -9.87
N THR A 58 32.42 9.99 -10.77
CA THR A 58 31.22 9.89 -11.64
C THR A 58 31.36 8.74 -12.64
N GLY A 59 32.52 8.57 -13.28
CA GLY A 59 32.78 7.46 -14.20
C GLY A 59 32.66 6.10 -13.52
N VAL A 60 33.25 5.93 -12.34
CA VAL A 60 33.14 4.70 -11.53
C VAL A 60 31.69 4.42 -11.14
N THR A 61 30.93 5.46 -10.81
CA THR A 61 29.50 5.34 -10.45
C THR A 61 28.66 4.84 -11.63
N ILE A 62 28.87 5.39 -12.83
CA ILE A 62 28.20 4.93 -14.07
C ILE A 62 28.57 3.47 -14.35
N LEU A 63 29.85 3.12 -14.30
CA LEU A 63 30.32 1.75 -14.57
C LEU A 63 29.77 0.75 -13.54
N ARG A 64 29.64 1.15 -12.27
CA ARG A 64 29.00 0.31 -11.24
C ARG A 64 27.50 0.13 -11.47
N ALA A 65 26.80 1.15 -11.98
CA ALA A 65 25.36 1.11 -12.20
C ALA A 65 24.93 0.15 -13.32
N ILE A 66 25.76 0.02 -14.38
CA ILE A 66 25.49 -0.87 -15.52
C ILE A 66 25.76 -2.35 -15.23
N VAL A 67 26.55 -2.66 -14.20
CA VAL A 67 26.78 -4.06 -13.79
C VAL A 67 25.48 -4.63 -13.21
N PRO A 68 25.00 -5.79 -13.70
CA PRO A 68 23.80 -6.42 -13.17
C PRO A 68 23.96 -6.77 -11.70
N ARG A 69 23.13 -6.20 -10.83
CA ARG A 69 23.03 -6.60 -9.42
C ARG A 69 22.13 -7.81 -9.30
N ARG A 70 22.56 -8.80 -8.53
CA ARG A 70 21.68 -9.88 -8.06
C ARG A 70 21.10 -9.42 -6.73
N ALA A 71 19.79 -9.20 -6.68
CA ALA A 71 19.11 -9.13 -5.41
C ALA A 71 18.90 -10.57 -4.91
N PRO A 72 19.17 -10.89 -3.63
CA PRO A 72 18.65 -12.12 -3.05
C PRO A 72 17.12 -12.11 -3.17
N PHE A 73 16.52 -13.27 -3.41
CA PHE A 73 15.07 -13.39 -3.31
C PHE A 73 14.73 -13.44 -1.83
N GLU A 74 13.98 -12.43 -1.40
CA GLU A 74 13.34 -12.40 -0.09
C GLU A 74 11.89 -12.83 -0.33
N ALA A 75 11.47 -13.90 0.37
CA ALA A 75 10.11 -14.40 0.23
C ALA A 75 9.14 -13.33 0.76
N PRO A 76 8.13 -12.91 -0.03
CA PRO A 76 7.20 -11.85 0.40
C PRO A 76 6.19 -12.32 1.46
N GLY A 77 6.21 -13.61 1.81
CA GLY A 77 5.30 -14.26 2.73
C GLY A 77 5.50 -15.78 2.72
N PRO A 78 4.54 -16.56 3.25
CA PRO A 78 4.65 -18.02 3.32
C PRO A 78 4.58 -18.68 1.94
N GLU A 79 5.35 -19.77 1.78
CA GLU A 79 5.24 -20.66 0.60
C GLU A 79 3.94 -21.47 0.68
N LEU A 80 3.11 -21.39 -0.35
CA LEU A 80 1.91 -22.21 -0.49
C LEU A 80 2.31 -23.56 -1.09
N ARG A 81 2.04 -24.66 -0.39
CA ARG A 81 2.43 -26.00 -0.81
C ARG A 81 1.26 -26.78 -1.43
N PRO A 82 1.48 -27.57 -2.49
CA PRO A 82 0.44 -28.37 -3.13
C PRO A 82 -0.33 -29.28 -2.17
N GLU A 83 0.37 -29.88 -1.21
CA GLU A 83 -0.22 -30.80 -0.24
C GLU A 83 -1.08 -30.07 0.80
N ALA A 84 -0.74 -28.81 1.09
CA ALA A 84 -1.46 -27.99 2.06
C ALA A 84 -2.59 -27.18 1.42
N GLN A 85 -2.51 -26.90 0.11
CA GLN A 85 -3.42 -26.01 -0.63
C GLN A 85 -3.94 -26.69 -1.91
N PRO A 86 -4.53 -27.90 -1.83
CA PRO A 86 -4.82 -28.72 -3.01
C PRO A 86 -5.79 -28.04 -4.00
N ARG A 87 -6.79 -27.31 -3.50
CA ARG A 87 -7.80 -26.63 -4.32
C ARG A 87 -7.20 -25.51 -5.17
N LEU A 88 -6.34 -24.68 -4.57
CA LEU A 88 -5.60 -23.66 -5.32
C LEU A 88 -4.72 -24.30 -6.41
N PHE A 89 -3.94 -25.31 -6.06
CA PHE A 89 -3.03 -25.95 -7.01
C PHE A 89 -3.73 -26.75 -8.11
N GLU A 90 -4.97 -27.17 -7.92
CA GLU A 90 -5.81 -27.68 -9.01
C GLU A 90 -6.12 -26.59 -10.04
N VAL A 91 -6.63 -25.44 -9.57
CA VAL A 91 -6.92 -24.28 -10.43
C VAL A 91 -5.68 -23.81 -11.19
N LEU A 92 -4.53 -23.69 -10.52
CA LEU A 92 -3.28 -23.26 -11.16
C LEU A 92 -2.81 -24.24 -12.24
N ARG A 93 -2.93 -25.55 -12.01
CA ARG A 93 -2.57 -26.58 -13.00
C ARG A 93 -3.52 -26.59 -14.20
N ASP A 94 -4.81 -26.36 -13.96
CA ASP A 94 -5.80 -26.27 -15.03
C ASP A 94 -5.52 -25.07 -15.93
N VAL A 95 -5.30 -23.90 -15.33
CA VAL A 95 -4.97 -22.67 -16.07
C VAL A 95 -3.69 -22.84 -16.88
N ALA A 96 -2.62 -23.39 -16.29
CA ALA A 96 -1.36 -23.62 -17.01
C ALA A 96 -1.56 -24.55 -18.21
N ARG A 97 -2.32 -25.65 -18.04
CA ARG A 97 -2.63 -26.60 -19.12
C ARG A 97 -3.41 -25.95 -20.25
N GLU A 98 -4.45 -25.18 -19.92
CA GLU A 98 -5.29 -24.48 -20.92
C GLU A 98 -4.52 -23.35 -21.62
N ALA A 99 -3.61 -22.68 -20.90
CA ALA A 99 -2.71 -21.68 -21.45
C ALA A 99 -1.61 -22.28 -22.35
N GLY A 100 -1.35 -23.57 -22.23
CA GLY A 100 -0.26 -24.26 -22.94
C GLY A 100 1.12 -24.00 -22.33
N ASP A 101 1.18 -23.78 -21.02
CA ASP A 101 2.41 -23.56 -20.23
C ASP A 101 2.56 -24.63 -19.14
N GLU A 102 3.70 -24.62 -18.44
CA GLU A 102 3.93 -25.43 -17.25
C GLU A 102 3.52 -24.67 -15.97
N PRO A 103 3.07 -25.37 -14.91
CA PRO A 103 2.77 -24.74 -13.63
C PRO A 103 4.03 -24.13 -13.00
N PRO A 104 3.88 -23.11 -12.12
CA PRO A 104 5.01 -22.51 -11.42
C PRO A 104 5.72 -23.53 -10.51
N ASP A 105 7.04 -23.37 -10.35
CA ASP A 105 7.87 -24.24 -9.49
C ASP A 105 7.62 -23.99 -8.00
N ALA A 106 7.15 -22.79 -7.63
CA ALA A 106 6.79 -22.41 -6.27
C ALA A 106 5.72 -21.31 -6.29
N VAL A 107 4.90 -21.26 -5.25
CA VAL A 107 3.87 -20.22 -5.07
C VAL A 107 4.04 -19.60 -3.69
N TYR A 108 4.02 -18.28 -3.60
CA TYR A 108 4.10 -17.55 -2.33
C TYR A 108 2.92 -16.63 -2.17
N LEU A 109 2.42 -16.53 -0.94
CA LEU A 109 1.45 -15.53 -0.57
C LEU A 109 2.16 -14.19 -0.34
N ALA A 110 1.54 -13.09 -0.75
CA ALA A 110 2.04 -11.73 -0.56
C ALA A 110 0.99 -10.86 0.16
N HIS A 111 1.44 -9.77 0.79
CA HIS A 111 0.57 -8.85 1.53
C HIS A 111 -0.14 -7.82 0.63
N ASP A 112 0.38 -7.56 -0.57
CA ASP A 112 -0.14 -6.53 -1.49
C ASP A 112 -1.21 -7.06 -2.45
N VAL A 113 -1.98 -6.15 -3.06
CA VAL A 113 -2.88 -6.46 -4.19
C VAL A 113 -2.04 -6.68 -5.45
N ASN A 114 -1.50 -7.91 -5.59
CA ASN A 114 -0.61 -8.24 -6.68
C ASN A 114 -0.73 -9.71 -7.10
N ALA A 115 -0.52 -9.98 -8.39
CA ALA A 115 -0.19 -11.30 -8.90
C ALA A 115 0.98 -11.12 -9.87
N SER A 116 2.06 -11.88 -9.70
CA SER A 116 3.18 -11.80 -10.61
C SER A 116 4.00 -13.07 -10.64
N VAL A 117 4.62 -13.36 -11.78
CA VAL A 117 5.59 -14.45 -11.89
C VAL A 117 7.01 -13.88 -11.99
N THR A 118 7.92 -14.45 -11.21
CA THR A 118 9.34 -14.10 -11.23
C THR A 118 10.20 -15.35 -11.41
N GLU A 119 11.44 -15.17 -11.85
CA GLU A 119 12.41 -16.26 -11.98
C GLU A 119 13.58 -16.08 -11.00
N HIS A 120 13.82 -17.08 -10.16
CA HIS A 120 14.91 -17.05 -9.17
C HIS A 120 15.82 -18.30 -9.22
N GLY A 121 17.08 -18.16 -8.77
CA GLY A 121 17.99 -19.29 -8.56
C GLY A 121 18.76 -19.82 -9.77
N ARG A 122 19.49 -20.92 -9.56
CA ARG A 122 20.18 -21.73 -10.58
C ARG A 122 20.00 -23.23 -10.26
N PRO A 123 19.26 -24.00 -11.09
CA PRO A 123 18.51 -23.58 -12.28
C PRO A 123 17.43 -22.53 -11.94
N ARG A 124 16.99 -21.76 -12.95
CA ARG A 124 15.95 -20.74 -12.75
C ARG A 124 14.64 -21.45 -12.43
N ARG A 125 14.01 -21.09 -11.31
CA ARG A 125 12.69 -21.55 -10.89
C ARG A 125 11.68 -20.42 -11.08
N ARG A 126 10.52 -20.72 -11.66
CA ARG A 126 9.36 -19.83 -11.79
C ARG A 126 8.61 -19.78 -10.46
N VAL A 127 8.47 -18.59 -9.92
CA VAL A 127 7.81 -18.34 -8.65
C VAL A 127 6.60 -17.45 -8.91
N LEU A 128 5.41 -17.94 -8.60
CA LEU A 128 4.17 -17.17 -8.65
C LEU A 128 3.93 -16.52 -7.29
N LEU A 129 3.73 -15.20 -7.28
CA LEU A 129 3.31 -14.44 -6.12
C LEU A 129 1.81 -14.19 -6.23
N LEU A 130 1.06 -14.48 -5.17
CA LEU A 130 -0.37 -14.20 -5.07
C LEU A 130 -0.64 -13.37 -3.83
N GLY A 131 -1.20 -12.18 -4.03
CA GLY A 131 -1.62 -11.29 -2.97
C GLY A 131 -2.82 -11.83 -2.22
N LEU A 132 -2.76 -11.90 -0.90
CA LEU A 132 -3.93 -12.22 -0.08
C LEU A 132 -5.11 -11.27 -0.33
N PRO A 133 -4.94 -9.93 -0.33
CA PRO A 133 -6.07 -9.04 -0.60
C PRO A 133 -6.60 -9.18 -2.04
N LEU A 134 -5.75 -9.58 -2.98
CA LEU A 134 -6.19 -9.90 -4.34
C LEU A 134 -7.09 -11.15 -4.35
N LEU A 135 -6.68 -12.23 -3.68
CA LEU A 135 -7.49 -13.44 -3.56
C LEU A 135 -8.82 -13.17 -2.85
N GLN A 136 -8.85 -12.24 -1.89
CA GLN A 136 -10.07 -11.82 -1.21
C GLN A 136 -11.02 -11.03 -2.13
N ALA A 137 -10.48 -10.15 -2.98
CA ALA A 137 -11.25 -9.32 -3.88
C ALA A 137 -11.81 -10.10 -5.09
N LEU A 138 -11.04 -11.07 -5.61
CA LEU A 138 -11.40 -11.81 -6.82
C LEU A 138 -12.31 -13.01 -6.54
N THR A 139 -13.12 -13.35 -7.53
CA THR A 139 -13.73 -14.68 -7.68
C THR A 139 -12.72 -15.68 -8.23
N VAL A 140 -13.04 -16.98 -8.15
CA VAL A 140 -12.20 -18.04 -8.74
C VAL A 140 -12.00 -17.86 -10.25
N ASP A 141 -13.03 -17.45 -10.98
CA ASP A 141 -12.93 -17.23 -12.44
C ASP A 141 -12.07 -16.01 -12.79
N GLU A 142 -12.16 -14.94 -12.00
CA GLU A 142 -11.27 -13.80 -12.16
C GLU A 142 -9.82 -14.16 -11.82
N LEU A 143 -9.58 -14.97 -10.78
CA LEU A 143 -8.24 -15.48 -10.49
C LEU A 143 -7.69 -16.31 -11.65
N ARG A 144 -8.50 -17.20 -12.25
CA ARG A 144 -8.11 -17.95 -13.44
C ARG A 144 -7.68 -17.02 -14.58
N ALA A 145 -8.39 -15.92 -14.77
CA ALA A 145 -8.09 -14.92 -15.78
C ALA A 145 -6.76 -14.20 -15.50
N VAL A 146 -6.53 -13.76 -14.25
CA VAL A 146 -5.27 -13.14 -13.82
C VAL A 146 -4.08 -14.10 -13.99
N VAL A 147 -4.20 -15.35 -13.54
CA VAL A 147 -3.11 -16.33 -13.67
C VAL A 147 -2.85 -16.67 -15.15
N ALA A 148 -3.91 -16.77 -15.97
CA ALA A 148 -3.76 -16.99 -17.41
C ALA A 148 -3.08 -15.80 -18.11
N HIS A 149 -3.34 -14.57 -17.66
CA HIS A 149 -2.64 -13.37 -18.12
C HIS A 149 -1.13 -13.48 -17.82
N GLU A 150 -0.76 -13.86 -16.60
CA GLU A 150 0.65 -14.06 -16.22
C GLU A 150 1.34 -15.11 -17.11
N HIS A 151 0.68 -16.23 -17.40
CA HIS A 151 1.19 -17.22 -18.37
C HIS A 151 1.34 -16.66 -19.79
N GLY A 152 0.54 -15.65 -20.16
CA GLY A 152 0.63 -14.96 -21.45
C GLY A 152 1.98 -14.32 -21.71
N HIS A 153 2.66 -13.86 -20.65
CA HIS A 153 4.03 -13.34 -20.75
C HIS A 153 5.07 -14.43 -21.07
N TYR A 154 4.78 -15.71 -20.80
CA TYR A 154 5.70 -16.83 -21.03
C TYR A 154 5.43 -17.56 -22.35
N VAL A 155 4.17 -17.75 -22.71
CA VAL A 155 3.77 -18.48 -23.93
C VAL A 155 3.99 -17.62 -25.20
N GLY A 156 3.98 -16.29 -25.09
CA GLY A 156 4.10 -15.34 -26.20
C GLY A 156 5.45 -15.31 -26.94
N GLY A 157 6.46 -16.06 -26.49
CA GLY A 157 7.63 -16.38 -27.28
C GLY A 157 8.56 -15.21 -27.63
N ASP A 158 9.21 -14.59 -26.64
CA ASP A 158 10.52 -13.92 -26.82
C ASP A 158 11.21 -13.63 -25.46
N LEU A 159 11.05 -14.55 -24.49
CA LEU A 159 11.49 -14.42 -23.09
C LEU A 159 12.93 -13.94 -22.90
N ARG A 160 13.85 -14.34 -23.80
CA ARG A 160 15.26 -13.92 -23.72
C ARG A 160 15.46 -12.45 -24.09
N ALA A 161 14.71 -11.95 -25.06
CA ALA A 161 14.76 -10.56 -25.47
C ALA A 161 14.06 -9.66 -24.43
N ALA A 162 12.90 -10.08 -23.92
CA ALA A 162 12.18 -9.40 -22.84
C ALA A 162 13.03 -9.27 -21.56
N ALA A 163 13.65 -10.38 -21.13
CA ALA A 163 14.57 -10.37 -19.98
C ALA A 163 15.84 -9.52 -20.22
N TRP A 164 16.27 -9.35 -21.47
CA TRP A 164 17.36 -8.44 -21.83
C TRP A 164 16.92 -6.98 -21.71
N VAL A 165 15.77 -6.63 -22.30
CA VAL A 165 15.17 -5.28 -22.25
C VAL A 165 14.91 -4.84 -20.80
N TRP A 166 14.35 -5.73 -19.98
CA TRP A 166 14.10 -5.45 -18.56
C TRP A 166 15.40 -5.16 -17.78
N ARG A 167 16.45 -5.96 -18.00
CA ARG A 167 17.76 -5.71 -17.38
C ARG A 167 18.38 -4.38 -17.82
N THR A 168 18.23 -4.02 -19.08
CA THR A 168 18.66 -2.72 -19.61
C THR A 168 17.90 -1.58 -18.98
N ARG A 169 16.56 -1.70 -18.85
CA ARG A 169 15.72 -0.72 -18.16
C ARG A 169 16.17 -0.52 -16.71
N ALA A 170 16.41 -1.61 -15.98
CA ALA A 170 16.92 -1.55 -14.62
C ALA A 170 18.32 -0.91 -14.53
N ALA A 171 19.23 -1.22 -15.46
CA ALA A 171 20.55 -0.58 -15.53
C ALA A 171 20.46 0.92 -15.86
N LEU A 172 19.60 1.29 -16.80
CA LEU A 172 19.32 2.67 -17.19
C LEU A 172 18.79 3.48 -16.01
N PHE A 173 17.80 2.99 -15.27
CA PHE A 173 17.30 3.67 -14.07
C PHE A 173 18.36 3.79 -12.99
N ARG A 174 19.10 2.72 -12.68
CA ARG A 174 20.22 2.82 -11.72
C ARG A 174 21.27 3.85 -12.15
N THR A 175 21.56 3.97 -13.45
CA THR A 175 22.48 5.00 -13.94
C THR A 175 21.89 6.39 -13.77
N LEU A 176 20.59 6.59 -14.04
CA LEU A 176 19.92 7.86 -13.81
C LEU A 176 19.85 8.23 -12.33
N ASP A 177 19.49 7.30 -11.45
CA ASP A 177 19.42 7.49 -10.00
C ASP A 177 20.81 7.80 -9.43
N ALA A 178 21.84 7.09 -9.87
CA ALA A 178 23.21 7.34 -9.43
C ALA A 178 23.78 8.69 -9.94
N LEU A 179 23.15 9.26 -10.96
CA LEU A 179 23.42 10.60 -11.46
C LEU A 179 22.40 11.64 -10.95
N TYR A 180 21.38 11.21 -10.19
CA TYR A 180 20.33 12.05 -9.63
C TYR A 180 20.88 12.77 -8.40
N ASP A 181 21.45 13.95 -8.65
CA ASP A 181 21.93 14.87 -7.64
C ASP A 181 21.73 16.28 -8.20
N GLU A 182 20.60 16.86 -7.83
CA GLU A 182 20.12 18.14 -8.35
C GLU A 182 21.04 19.30 -7.94
N GLU A 183 21.76 19.19 -6.83
CA GLU A 183 22.60 20.28 -6.35
C GLU A 183 23.93 20.41 -7.11
N ARG A 184 24.35 19.35 -7.81
CA ARG A 184 25.64 19.32 -8.55
C ARG A 184 25.44 19.47 -10.05
N TRP A 185 25.63 20.70 -10.55
CA TRP A 185 25.52 21.06 -11.97
C TRP A 185 26.28 20.10 -12.92
N GLY A 186 27.47 19.63 -12.53
CA GLY A 186 28.27 18.71 -13.33
C GLY A 186 27.60 17.34 -13.55
N ARG A 187 26.89 16.81 -12.53
CA ARG A 187 26.17 15.54 -12.65
C ARG A 187 24.93 15.69 -13.53
N ARG A 188 24.25 16.83 -13.43
CA ARG A 188 23.12 17.18 -14.32
C ARG A 188 23.52 17.16 -15.80
N LEU A 189 24.68 17.71 -16.16
CA LEU A 189 25.19 17.69 -17.54
C LEU A 189 25.47 16.27 -18.03
N VAL A 190 26.10 15.44 -17.20
CA VAL A 190 26.39 14.04 -17.53
C VAL A 190 25.09 13.22 -17.63
N ALA A 191 24.08 13.50 -16.80
CA ALA A 191 22.80 12.80 -16.80
C ALA A 191 21.93 13.09 -18.04
N GLN A 192 22.05 14.27 -18.65
CA GLN A 192 21.14 14.72 -19.69
C GLN A 192 21.11 13.81 -20.94
N PRO A 193 22.27 13.39 -21.50
CA PRO A 193 22.30 12.38 -22.56
C PRO A 193 21.63 11.05 -22.17
N PHE A 194 21.80 10.59 -20.93
CA PHE A 194 21.13 9.38 -20.44
C PHE A 194 19.61 9.57 -20.34
N LYS A 195 19.13 10.76 -19.95
CA LYS A 195 17.69 11.09 -19.93
C LYS A 195 17.09 11.06 -21.34
N TRP A 196 17.78 11.64 -22.34
CA TRP A 196 17.32 11.58 -23.74
C TRP A 196 17.30 10.15 -24.27
N TYR A 197 18.37 9.39 -24.00
CA TYR A 197 18.44 7.99 -24.34
C TYR A 197 17.30 7.20 -23.68
N ALA A 198 17.04 7.44 -22.38
CA ALA A 198 15.97 6.78 -21.63
C ALA A 198 14.60 7.03 -22.26
N LYS A 199 14.28 8.28 -22.61
CA LYS A 199 13.02 8.62 -23.29
C LYS A 199 12.89 7.86 -24.61
N ALA A 200 13.92 7.85 -25.45
CA ALA A 200 13.88 7.13 -26.72
C ALA A 200 13.72 5.61 -26.50
N PHE A 201 14.50 5.04 -25.56
CA PHE A 201 14.45 3.63 -25.20
C PHE A 201 13.06 3.22 -24.73
N LEU A 202 12.52 3.90 -23.71
CA LEU A 202 11.21 3.60 -23.11
C LEU A 202 10.08 3.74 -24.12
N ARG A 203 10.09 4.78 -24.96
CA ARG A 203 9.04 4.98 -25.98
C ARG A 203 8.96 3.81 -26.96
N ILE A 204 10.10 3.21 -27.31
CA ILE A 204 10.16 2.08 -28.24
C ILE A 204 9.82 0.76 -27.53
N THR A 205 10.43 0.51 -26.38
CA THR A 205 10.27 -0.76 -25.66
C THR A 205 8.91 -0.90 -25.03
N ASN A 206 8.33 0.17 -24.47
CA ASN A 206 6.99 0.12 -23.90
C ASN A 206 5.90 -0.04 -24.96
N ALA A 207 6.12 0.41 -26.21
CA ALA A 207 5.19 0.10 -27.30
C ALA A 207 5.15 -1.40 -27.64
N VAL A 208 6.21 -2.15 -27.33
CA VAL A 208 6.23 -3.62 -27.44
C VAL A 208 5.51 -4.21 -26.22
N SER A 209 5.85 -3.76 -25.00
CA SER A 209 5.19 -4.22 -23.76
C SER A 209 3.68 -4.07 -23.82
N ARG A 210 3.16 -2.93 -24.28
CA ARG A 210 1.71 -2.74 -24.44
C ARG A 210 1.03 -3.76 -25.36
N ARG A 211 1.72 -4.28 -26.37
CA ARG A 211 1.18 -5.33 -27.23
C ARG A 211 1.25 -6.71 -26.58
N GLU A 212 2.30 -6.96 -25.79
CA GLU A 212 2.43 -8.18 -24.99
C GLU A 212 1.31 -8.27 -23.95
N GLU A 213 0.97 -7.15 -23.31
CA GLU A 213 -0.17 -7.02 -22.39
C GLU A 213 -1.51 -7.37 -23.07
N LEU A 214 -1.79 -6.79 -24.24
CA LEU A 214 -3.03 -7.10 -24.98
C LEU A 214 -3.06 -8.56 -25.47
N ALA A 215 -1.90 -9.14 -25.79
CA ALA A 215 -1.82 -10.55 -26.16
C ALA A 215 -2.04 -11.47 -24.94
N ALA A 216 -1.55 -11.08 -23.77
CA ALA A 216 -1.79 -11.76 -22.51
C ALA A 216 -3.27 -11.66 -22.10
N ASP A 217 -3.91 -10.50 -22.25
CA ASP A 217 -5.36 -10.33 -22.06
C ASP A 217 -6.16 -11.23 -23.00
N ALA A 218 -5.75 -11.32 -24.27
CA ALA A 218 -6.39 -12.21 -25.23
C ALA A 218 -6.19 -13.69 -24.89
N LEU A 219 -5.06 -14.08 -24.28
CA LEU A 219 -4.88 -15.45 -23.76
C LEU A 219 -5.79 -15.69 -22.55
N ALA A 220 -5.80 -14.77 -21.59
CA ALA A 220 -6.64 -14.85 -20.40
C ALA A 220 -8.12 -14.98 -20.77
N ALA A 221 -8.60 -14.20 -21.74
CA ALA A 221 -9.96 -14.31 -22.24
C ALA A 221 -10.27 -15.64 -22.94
N ARG A 222 -9.28 -16.31 -23.56
CA ARG A 222 -9.47 -17.66 -24.13
C ARG A 222 -9.55 -18.74 -23.06
N VAL A 223 -8.84 -18.57 -21.95
CA VAL A 223 -8.75 -19.57 -20.86
C VAL A 223 -9.90 -19.41 -19.86
N ALA A 224 -10.14 -18.19 -19.38
CA ALA A 224 -11.15 -17.90 -18.35
C ALA A 224 -12.46 -17.32 -18.92
N GLY A 225 -12.46 -16.89 -20.19
CA GLY A 225 -13.58 -16.19 -20.80
C GLY A 225 -13.45 -14.66 -20.75
N THR A 226 -14.02 -13.98 -21.75
CA THR A 226 -13.96 -12.52 -21.87
C THR A 226 -14.60 -11.80 -20.68
N ALA A 227 -15.74 -12.29 -20.19
CA ALA A 227 -16.42 -11.69 -19.05
C ALA A 227 -15.56 -11.77 -17.78
N ALA A 228 -14.95 -12.92 -17.51
CA ALA A 228 -14.06 -13.11 -16.35
C ALA A 228 -12.82 -12.22 -16.44
N GLN A 229 -12.16 -12.13 -17.61
CA GLN A 229 -11.00 -11.24 -17.76
C GLN A 229 -11.38 -9.76 -17.62
N ALA A 230 -12.49 -9.33 -18.23
CA ALA A 230 -12.95 -7.95 -18.11
C ALA A 230 -13.34 -7.61 -16.67
N SER A 231 -13.96 -8.54 -15.94
CA SER A 231 -14.26 -8.40 -14.52
C SER A 231 -12.98 -8.32 -13.70
N ALA A 232 -12.03 -9.24 -13.92
CA ALA A 232 -10.75 -9.29 -13.21
C ALA A 232 -9.96 -7.97 -13.34
N LEU A 233 -9.93 -7.36 -14.53
CA LEU A 233 -9.29 -6.06 -14.74
C LEU A 233 -9.92 -4.93 -13.91
N ARG A 234 -11.25 -4.92 -13.78
CA ARG A 234 -11.96 -3.94 -12.95
C ARG A 234 -11.76 -4.21 -11.47
N SER A 235 -11.90 -5.46 -11.04
CA SER A 235 -11.72 -5.90 -9.65
C SER A 235 -10.29 -5.66 -9.16
N LEU A 236 -9.28 -5.89 -10.01
CA LEU A 236 -7.88 -5.56 -9.70
C LEU A 236 -7.68 -4.05 -9.54
N ALA A 237 -8.23 -3.23 -10.43
CA ALA A 237 -8.13 -1.78 -10.34
C ALA A 237 -8.85 -1.23 -9.09
N ALA A 238 -10.03 -1.76 -8.77
CA ALA A 238 -10.79 -1.41 -7.59
C ALA A 238 -10.05 -1.80 -6.30
N ALA A 239 -9.57 -3.04 -6.20
CA ALA A 239 -8.82 -3.51 -5.04
C ALA A 239 -7.52 -2.72 -4.85
N ALA A 240 -6.79 -2.40 -5.92
CA ALA A 240 -5.57 -1.61 -5.85
C ALA A 240 -5.82 -0.17 -5.37
N ALA A 241 -7.00 0.40 -5.62
CA ALA A 241 -7.40 1.71 -5.12
C ALA A 241 -7.86 1.66 -3.65
N ALA A 242 -8.57 0.60 -3.26
CA ALA A 242 -9.19 0.48 -1.93
C ALA A 242 -8.25 -0.04 -0.84
N PHE A 243 -7.34 -0.96 -1.18
CA PHE A 243 -6.51 -1.65 -0.20
C PHE A 243 -5.58 -0.73 0.60
N PRO A 244 -4.91 0.28 0.02
CA PRO A 244 -4.10 1.20 0.81
C PRO A 244 -4.89 1.92 1.91
N ALA A 245 -6.11 2.37 1.60
CA ALA A 245 -6.98 3.01 2.59
C ALA A 245 -7.36 2.05 3.73
N TYR A 246 -7.69 0.79 3.41
CA TYR A 246 -7.93 -0.22 4.44
C TYR A 246 -6.70 -0.48 5.33
N VAL A 247 -5.50 -0.52 4.73
CA VAL A 247 -4.27 -0.71 5.51
C VAL A 247 -4.03 0.50 6.43
N ASP A 248 -4.04 1.70 5.87
CA ASP A 248 -3.69 2.92 6.58
C ASP A 248 -4.72 3.29 7.66
N ASP A 249 -6.02 3.12 7.38
CA ASP A 249 -7.10 3.62 8.24
C ASP A 249 -7.57 2.57 9.27
N ASP A 250 -7.44 1.27 8.99
CA ASP A 250 -8.01 0.21 9.83
C ASP A 250 -6.97 -0.81 10.32
N LEU A 251 -6.20 -1.42 9.41
CA LEU A 251 -5.32 -2.54 9.76
C LEU A 251 -4.08 -2.08 10.56
N ASP A 252 -3.35 -1.10 10.05
CA ASP A 252 -2.12 -0.60 10.68
C ASP A 252 -2.38 -0.02 12.08
N PRO A 253 -3.44 0.77 12.31
CA PRO A 253 -3.80 1.20 13.67
C PRO A 253 -4.04 0.03 14.63
N ALA A 254 -4.73 -1.03 14.19
CA ALA A 254 -4.96 -2.22 15.01
C ALA A 254 -3.66 -2.97 15.32
N LEU A 255 -2.78 -3.13 14.33
CA LEU A 255 -1.45 -3.75 14.48
C LEU A 255 -0.56 -2.94 15.43
N ALA A 256 -0.54 -1.62 15.28
CA ALA A 256 0.25 -0.70 16.11
C ALA A 256 -0.16 -0.73 17.59
N LEU A 257 -1.45 -1.00 17.87
CA LEU A 257 -1.96 -1.21 19.23
C LEU A 257 -1.76 -2.65 19.74
N GLY A 258 -0.99 -3.49 19.03
CA GLY A 258 -0.67 -4.86 19.43
C GLY A 258 -1.77 -5.87 19.13
N GLY A 259 -2.77 -5.50 18.33
CA GLY A 259 -3.81 -6.40 17.85
C GLY A 259 -3.39 -7.17 16.60
N ARG A 260 -4.00 -8.33 16.38
CA ARG A 260 -3.89 -9.07 15.11
C ARG A 260 -5.27 -9.51 14.63
N PRO A 261 -6.04 -8.61 14.01
CA PRO A 261 -7.30 -8.96 13.38
C PRO A 261 -7.11 -9.74 12.07
N PRO A 262 -8.11 -10.51 11.62
CA PRO A 262 -8.02 -11.23 10.34
C PRO A 262 -7.96 -10.26 9.17
N ILE A 263 -6.90 -10.35 8.37
CA ILE A 263 -6.56 -9.38 7.31
C ILE A 263 -7.57 -9.47 6.16
N ALA A 264 -7.84 -10.69 5.69
CA ALA A 264 -8.71 -10.94 4.55
C ALA A 264 -10.18 -10.61 4.88
N GLU A 265 -10.64 -11.03 6.06
CA GLU A 265 -11.98 -10.71 6.53
C GLU A 265 -12.19 -9.19 6.65
N GLY A 266 -11.21 -8.47 7.21
CA GLY A 266 -11.30 -7.03 7.36
C GLY A 266 -11.41 -6.32 6.02
N PHE A 267 -10.59 -6.73 5.04
CA PHE A 267 -10.66 -6.16 3.70
C PHE A 267 -12.00 -6.49 3.00
N ALA A 268 -12.54 -7.69 3.22
CA ALA A 268 -13.86 -8.06 2.70
C ALA A 268 -14.97 -7.16 3.28
N ARG A 269 -14.92 -6.86 4.58
CA ARG A 269 -15.85 -5.93 5.24
C ARG A 269 -15.69 -4.52 4.69
N PHE A 270 -14.45 -4.04 4.58
CA PHE A 270 -14.13 -2.73 4.03
C PHE A 270 -14.74 -2.53 2.62
N LEU A 271 -14.53 -3.49 1.70
CA LEU A 271 -15.10 -3.44 0.35
C LEU A 271 -16.65 -3.52 0.34
N ALA A 272 -17.26 -4.09 1.39
CA ALA A 272 -18.71 -4.20 1.49
C ALA A 272 -19.38 -2.89 1.92
N VAL A 273 -18.65 -1.96 2.56
CA VAL A 273 -19.18 -0.67 3.02
C VAL A 273 -19.67 0.17 1.83
N PRO A 274 -20.92 0.69 1.85
CA PRO A 274 -21.47 1.44 0.72
C PRO A 274 -20.64 2.67 0.32
N ALA A 275 -20.12 3.42 1.30
CA ALA A 275 -19.29 4.60 1.02
C ALA A 275 -17.98 4.24 0.30
N VAL A 276 -17.30 3.18 0.76
CA VAL A 276 -16.09 2.65 0.12
C VAL A 276 -16.39 2.17 -1.29
N ARG A 277 -17.50 1.43 -1.48
CA ARG A 277 -17.91 0.95 -2.79
C ARG A 277 -18.16 2.11 -3.76
N SER A 278 -18.94 3.11 -3.35
CA SER A 278 -19.21 4.29 -4.17
C SER A 278 -17.94 5.07 -4.51
N ALA A 279 -17.04 5.28 -3.54
CA ALA A 279 -15.76 5.94 -3.79
C ALA A 279 -14.87 5.15 -4.77
N THR A 280 -14.85 3.82 -4.65
CA THR A 280 -14.07 2.95 -5.54
C THR A 280 -14.65 2.92 -6.96
N GLU A 281 -15.98 2.87 -7.08
CA GLU A 281 -16.68 2.96 -8.37
C GLU A 281 -16.45 4.32 -9.05
N GLU A 282 -16.49 5.41 -8.29
CA GLU A 282 -16.19 6.76 -8.78
C GLU A 282 -14.74 6.87 -9.25
N HIS A 283 -13.78 6.37 -8.44
CA HIS A 283 -12.36 6.34 -8.81
C HIS A 283 -12.14 5.54 -10.11
N LEU A 284 -12.78 4.37 -10.23
CA LEU A 284 -12.70 3.55 -11.44
C LEU A 284 -13.30 4.26 -12.65
N ALA A 285 -14.46 4.89 -12.50
CA ALA A 285 -15.12 5.65 -13.56
C ALA A 285 -14.28 6.85 -14.01
N GLN A 286 -13.69 7.59 -13.07
CA GLN A 286 -12.77 8.68 -13.35
C GLN A 286 -11.54 8.19 -14.11
N ARG A 287 -10.91 7.10 -13.63
CA ARG A 287 -9.76 6.50 -14.30
C ARG A 287 -10.11 6.08 -15.73
N LEU A 288 -11.23 5.38 -15.91
CA LEU A 288 -11.69 5.00 -17.24
C LEU A 288 -11.93 6.23 -18.12
N ALA A 289 -12.51 7.32 -17.59
CA ALA A 289 -12.80 8.53 -18.33
C ALA A 289 -11.53 9.31 -18.75
N GLU A 290 -10.61 9.52 -17.81
CA GLU A 290 -9.55 10.52 -17.87
C GLU A 290 -8.16 9.95 -18.15
N GLU A 291 -7.90 8.65 -17.91
CA GLU A 291 -6.58 8.03 -18.12
C GLU A 291 -6.20 8.12 -19.61
N GLN A 292 -5.19 8.95 -19.90
CA GLN A 292 -4.69 9.13 -21.25
C GLN A 292 -3.55 8.14 -21.55
N PRO A 293 -3.47 7.61 -22.78
CA PRO A 293 -2.35 6.78 -23.19
C PRO A 293 -1.02 7.54 -23.07
N ASP A 294 -0.13 7.07 -22.20
CA ASP A 294 1.23 7.58 -22.09
C ASP A 294 2.19 6.72 -22.93
N PRO A 295 2.91 7.30 -23.93
CA PRO A 295 3.95 6.61 -24.66
C PRO A 295 5.04 5.96 -23.77
N TYR A 296 5.23 6.46 -22.56
CA TYR A 296 6.21 5.97 -21.57
C TYR A 296 5.61 5.03 -20.51
N ALA A 297 4.30 4.73 -20.55
CA ALA A 297 3.70 3.67 -19.74
C ALA A 297 3.95 2.29 -20.35
N SER A 298 4.31 1.29 -19.52
CA SER A 298 4.54 -0.10 -19.96
C SER A 298 3.27 -0.86 -20.28
N HIS A 299 2.13 -0.42 -19.74
CA HIS A 299 0.82 -1.05 -19.92
C HIS A 299 -0.10 -0.11 -20.71
N PRO A 300 -1.03 -0.66 -21.52
CA PRO A 300 -2.15 0.12 -22.06
C PRO A 300 -3.04 0.61 -20.93
N THR A 301 -3.87 1.63 -21.18
CA THR A 301 -4.85 2.08 -20.19
C THR A 301 -5.88 0.99 -19.92
N LEU A 302 -6.58 1.07 -18.77
CA LEU A 302 -7.64 0.10 -18.47
C LEU A 302 -8.73 0.08 -19.57
N ARG A 303 -9.07 1.27 -20.08
CA ARG A 303 -10.01 1.41 -21.22
C ARG A 303 -9.51 0.66 -22.46
N GLU A 304 -8.25 0.88 -22.88
CA GLU A 304 -7.68 0.21 -24.06
C GLU A 304 -7.73 -1.33 -23.94
N ARG A 305 -7.48 -1.85 -22.74
CA ARG A 305 -7.53 -3.29 -22.45
C ARG A 305 -8.96 -3.85 -22.53
N LEU A 306 -9.93 -3.15 -21.94
CA LEU A 306 -11.35 -3.54 -21.99
C LEU A 306 -11.92 -3.47 -23.42
N GLU A 307 -11.58 -2.43 -24.18
CA GLU A 307 -11.99 -2.28 -25.58
C GLU A 307 -11.38 -3.37 -26.47
N ALA A 308 -10.11 -3.75 -26.24
CA ALA A 308 -9.47 -4.83 -26.98
C ALA A 308 -10.13 -6.20 -26.74
N LEU A 309 -10.77 -6.38 -25.59
CA LEU A 309 -11.57 -7.55 -25.24
C LEU A 309 -12.99 -7.51 -25.81
N GLY A 310 -13.42 -6.37 -26.36
CA GLY A 310 -14.80 -6.13 -26.76
C GLY A 310 -15.76 -5.93 -25.59
N ALA A 311 -15.25 -5.65 -24.39
CA ALA A 311 -16.06 -5.33 -23.21
C ALA A 311 -16.40 -3.84 -23.20
N ASP A 312 -17.62 -3.49 -22.77
CA ASP A 312 -18.01 -2.09 -22.60
C ASP A 312 -17.21 -1.45 -21.44
N PRO A 313 -16.35 -0.46 -21.70
CA PRO A 313 -15.55 0.17 -20.65
C PRO A 313 -16.38 0.86 -19.58
N VAL A 314 -17.60 1.32 -19.91
CA VAL A 314 -18.44 2.16 -19.05
C VAL A 314 -19.52 1.35 -18.33
N ALA A 315 -19.70 0.07 -18.69
CA ALA A 315 -20.61 -0.82 -17.97
C ALA A 315 -20.19 -0.91 -16.50
N SER A 316 -21.15 -0.64 -15.60
CA SER A 316 -21.01 -0.89 -14.18
C SER A 316 -20.65 -2.35 -13.97
N ALA A 317 -19.59 -2.61 -13.21
CA ALA A 317 -19.24 -3.97 -12.83
C ALA A 317 -20.30 -4.46 -11.85
N GLU A 318 -21.23 -5.30 -12.30
CA GLU A 318 -21.96 -6.12 -11.34
C GLU A 318 -20.94 -6.98 -10.59
N PRO A 319 -21.04 -7.14 -9.25
CA PRO A 319 -20.15 -8.01 -8.52
C PRO A 319 -20.13 -9.39 -9.16
N ALA A 320 -18.95 -9.86 -9.55
CA ALA A 320 -18.81 -11.17 -10.16
C ALA A 320 -19.42 -12.22 -9.23
N ALA A 321 -20.37 -12.99 -9.75
CA ALA A 321 -21.01 -14.07 -9.02
C ALA A 321 -20.05 -15.26 -8.93
N GLY A 322 -19.94 -15.87 -7.75
CA GLY A 322 -19.14 -17.08 -7.56
C GLY A 322 -18.40 -17.14 -6.23
N PRO A 323 -17.72 -18.27 -5.96
CA PRO A 323 -16.84 -18.39 -4.80
C PRO A 323 -15.66 -17.43 -4.91
N ARG A 324 -15.18 -16.94 -3.77
CA ARG A 324 -14.02 -16.06 -3.71
C ARG A 324 -12.74 -16.87 -3.90
N ALA A 325 -11.73 -16.28 -4.49
CA ALA A 325 -10.45 -16.94 -4.70
C ALA A 325 -9.74 -17.26 -3.36
N VAL A 326 -9.97 -16.46 -2.31
CA VAL A 326 -9.50 -16.75 -0.95
C VAL A 326 -10.07 -18.05 -0.39
N ASP A 327 -11.27 -18.47 -0.82
CA ASP A 327 -11.90 -19.72 -0.36
C ASP A 327 -11.13 -20.96 -0.85
N LEU A 328 -10.20 -20.82 -1.80
CA LEU A 328 -9.31 -21.89 -2.25
C LEU A 328 -8.17 -22.15 -1.26
N LEU A 329 -7.94 -21.25 -0.30
CA LEU A 329 -6.93 -21.39 0.73
C LEU A 329 -7.46 -22.19 1.92
N ASP A 330 -6.64 -23.11 2.42
CA ASP A 330 -6.84 -23.85 3.64
C ASP A 330 -5.94 -23.26 4.76
N ASP A 331 -6.42 -23.28 6.00
CA ASP A 331 -5.74 -22.71 7.18
C ASP A 331 -5.31 -21.24 7.00
N LEU A 332 -6.25 -20.42 6.52
CA LEU A 332 -6.04 -18.99 6.30
C LEU A 332 -5.46 -18.24 7.52
N PRO A 333 -5.91 -18.49 8.78
CA PRO A 333 -5.33 -17.81 9.95
C PRO A 333 -3.82 -18.07 10.14
N ALA A 334 -3.32 -19.25 9.76
CA ALA A 334 -1.88 -19.54 9.80
C ALA A 334 -1.13 -18.82 8.68
N LEU A 335 -1.73 -18.75 7.48
CA LEU A 335 -1.16 -18.02 6.34
C LEU A 335 -1.07 -16.52 6.60
N GLU A 336 -2.13 -15.91 7.15
CA GLU A 336 -2.16 -14.50 7.54
C GLU A 336 -1.08 -14.18 8.59
N ARG A 337 -0.92 -15.07 9.57
CA ARG A 337 0.16 -14.94 10.56
C ARG A 337 1.54 -14.91 9.89
N GLY A 338 1.76 -15.72 8.86
CA GLY A 338 3.01 -15.79 8.12
C GLY A 338 3.31 -14.56 7.25
N LEU A 339 2.34 -13.68 7.00
CA LEU A 339 2.52 -12.42 6.27
C LEU A 339 3.03 -11.28 7.16
N LEU A 340 2.82 -11.38 8.47
CA LEU A 340 3.15 -10.33 9.42
C LEU A 340 4.59 -10.46 9.90
N ARG A 341 5.21 -9.31 10.21
CA ARG A 341 6.49 -9.26 10.92
C ARG A 341 6.20 -9.46 12.41
N GLU A 342 7.01 -10.29 13.07
CA GLU A 342 6.91 -10.53 14.53
C GLU A 342 5.49 -10.85 15.04
N PRO A 343 4.77 -11.79 14.39
CA PRO A 343 3.35 -12.02 14.68
C PRO A 343 3.05 -12.53 16.09
N ASP A 344 4.06 -13.04 16.80
CA ASP A 344 3.95 -13.56 18.17
C ASP A 344 3.91 -12.43 19.22
N GLU A 345 4.27 -11.19 18.85
CA GLU A 345 4.11 -10.01 19.71
C GLU A 345 2.67 -9.46 19.67
N LEU A 346 1.88 -9.87 18.67
CA LEU A 346 0.52 -9.39 18.46
C LEU A 346 -0.53 -10.37 19.02
N ARG A 347 -1.53 -9.82 19.70
CA ARG A 347 -2.65 -10.59 20.27
C ARG A 347 -3.72 -10.86 19.20
N PRO A 348 -4.04 -12.13 18.87
CA PRO A 348 -5.17 -12.43 17.99
C PRO A 348 -6.47 -11.86 18.56
N LEU A 349 -7.24 -11.17 17.70
CA LEU A 349 -8.44 -10.43 18.10
C LEU A 349 -9.43 -10.39 16.92
N GLY A 350 -10.74 -10.52 17.14
CA GLY A 350 -11.73 -10.32 16.07
C GLY A 350 -11.96 -8.82 15.79
N TRP A 351 -12.44 -8.47 14.59
CA TRP A 351 -12.76 -7.07 14.26
C TRP A 351 -13.84 -6.47 15.18
N GLU A 352 -14.75 -7.28 15.69
CA GLU A 352 -15.75 -6.89 16.69
C GLU A 352 -15.14 -6.40 18.00
N ASP A 353 -13.96 -6.92 18.35
CA ASP A 353 -13.29 -6.64 19.62
C ASP A 353 -12.22 -5.55 19.48
N VAL A 354 -11.87 -5.12 18.27
CA VAL A 354 -10.83 -4.08 18.03
C VAL A 354 -11.20 -2.76 18.69
N GLY A 355 -12.46 -2.32 18.56
CA GLY A 355 -12.93 -1.06 19.14
C GLY A 355 -12.80 -1.02 20.67
N SER A 356 -13.43 -1.97 21.36
CA SER A 356 -13.44 -2.01 22.83
C SER A 356 -12.13 -2.54 23.43
N GLY A 357 -11.47 -3.46 22.73
CA GLY A 357 -10.28 -4.17 23.21
C GLY A 357 -8.94 -3.48 22.91
N LEU A 358 -8.89 -2.53 21.97
CA LEU A 358 -7.67 -1.80 21.58
C LEU A 358 -7.90 -0.27 21.56
N HIS A 359 -8.82 0.22 20.73
CA HIS A 359 -8.99 1.67 20.54
C HIS A 359 -9.46 2.39 21.80
N ALA A 360 -10.48 1.86 22.48
CA ALA A 360 -11.01 2.52 23.68
C ALA A 360 -9.99 2.64 24.83
N PRO A 361 -9.18 1.60 25.14
CA PRO A 361 -8.03 1.74 26.04
C PRO A 361 -7.01 2.79 25.57
N ALA A 362 -6.61 2.77 24.30
CA ALA A 362 -5.64 3.72 23.76
C ALA A 362 -6.14 5.18 23.88
N TYR A 363 -7.39 5.44 23.50
CA TYR A 363 -8.00 6.76 23.68
C TYR A 363 -8.09 7.19 25.15
N ALA A 364 -8.26 6.24 26.08
CA ALA A 364 -8.28 6.56 27.51
C ALA A 364 -6.87 6.94 28.01
N GLU A 365 -5.83 6.27 27.53
CA GLU A 365 -4.43 6.61 27.82
C GLU A 365 -4.07 7.99 27.28
N ASP A 366 -4.40 8.27 26.01
CA ASP A 366 -4.17 9.56 25.37
C ASP A 366 -4.91 10.70 26.10
N ALA A 367 -6.19 10.48 26.43
CA ALA A 367 -6.97 11.46 27.18
C ALA A 367 -6.41 11.71 28.58
N THR A 368 -5.86 10.68 29.23
CA THR A 368 -5.23 10.79 30.55
C THR A 368 -3.88 11.52 30.46
N ALA A 369 -3.07 11.25 29.44
CA ALA A 369 -1.83 11.98 29.18
C ALA A 369 -2.12 13.47 28.92
N ALA A 370 -3.24 13.78 28.26
CA ALA A 370 -3.71 15.13 27.99
C ALA A 370 -4.62 15.72 29.10
N ALA A 371 -4.60 15.18 30.32
CA ALA A 371 -5.50 15.61 31.40
C ALA A 371 -5.43 17.11 31.71
N GLY A 372 -4.25 17.73 31.61
CA GLY A 372 -4.09 19.17 31.79
C GLY A 372 -4.86 20.03 30.76
N ALA A 373 -5.08 19.49 29.57
CA ALA A 373 -5.85 20.15 28.51
C ALA A 373 -7.35 19.81 28.57
N LEU A 374 -7.67 18.53 28.81
CA LEU A 374 -9.04 17.97 28.70
C LEU A 374 -9.81 17.90 30.04
N GLY A 375 -9.15 18.03 31.19
CA GLY A 375 -9.69 17.59 32.49
C GLY A 375 -10.98 18.27 32.97
N THR A 376 -11.36 19.41 32.38
CA THR A 376 -12.63 20.10 32.66
C THR A 376 -13.74 19.82 31.66
N LEU A 377 -13.46 19.05 30.60
CA LEU A 377 -14.42 18.78 29.53
C LEU A 377 -15.29 17.57 29.88
N THR A 378 -16.57 17.69 29.55
CA THR A 378 -17.55 16.60 29.56
C THR A 378 -17.89 16.18 28.13
N VAL A 379 -18.59 15.06 27.97
CA VAL A 379 -19.11 14.61 26.67
C VAL A 379 -19.96 15.70 26.02
N ALA A 380 -20.86 16.36 26.75
CA ALA A 380 -21.64 17.48 26.20
C ALA A 380 -20.74 18.69 25.83
N GLY A 381 -19.75 19.00 26.66
CA GLY A 381 -18.81 20.10 26.43
C GLY A 381 -17.86 19.88 25.24
N ALA A 382 -17.69 18.64 24.78
CA ALA A 382 -16.87 18.31 23.61
C ALA A 382 -17.34 19.06 22.35
N GLY A 383 -18.66 19.22 22.15
CA GLY A 383 -19.22 19.93 21.00
C GLY A 383 -18.84 21.41 20.95
N ASP A 384 -18.80 22.08 22.11
CA ASP A 384 -18.36 23.48 22.19
C ASP A 384 -16.83 23.60 22.04
N ALA A 385 -16.09 22.62 22.57
CA ALA A 385 -14.62 22.58 22.49
C ALA A 385 -14.10 22.43 21.05
N VAL A 386 -14.73 21.59 20.23
CA VAL A 386 -14.27 21.37 18.83
C VAL A 386 -14.55 22.54 17.90
N ARG A 387 -15.40 23.50 18.30
CA ARG A 387 -15.67 24.72 17.50
C ARG A 387 -14.50 25.70 17.47
N ASP A 388 -13.67 25.69 18.51
CA ASP A 388 -12.43 26.47 18.57
C ASP A 388 -11.39 25.64 19.32
N LEU A 389 -10.57 24.91 18.56
CA LEU A 389 -9.53 24.05 19.09
C LEU A 389 -8.26 24.83 19.47
N THR A 390 -8.16 26.12 19.11
CA THR A 390 -6.98 26.96 19.37
C THR A 390 -6.55 26.95 20.85
N PRO A 391 -7.45 27.07 21.84
CA PRO A 391 -7.07 27.06 23.25
C PRO A 391 -6.52 25.71 23.70
N LEU A 392 -7.04 24.61 23.15
CA LEU A 392 -6.58 23.24 23.43
C LEU A 392 -5.24 22.97 22.76
N ALA A 393 -5.11 23.32 21.49
CA ALA A 393 -3.89 23.20 20.70
C ALA A 393 -2.70 23.92 21.37
N ARG A 394 -2.92 25.12 21.92
CA ARG A 394 -1.90 25.86 22.68
C ARG A 394 -1.43 25.17 23.95
N ARG A 395 -2.31 24.44 24.64
CA ARG A 395 -1.94 23.67 25.86
C ARG A 395 -1.19 22.39 25.53
N LEU A 396 -1.35 21.88 24.32
CA LEU A 396 -0.70 20.66 23.82
C LEU A 396 0.61 20.94 23.08
N ALA A 397 0.92 22.22 22.81
CA ALA A 397 2.13 22.59 22.10
C ALA A 397 3.38 22.14 22.90
N PRO A 398 4.37 21.51 22.25
CA PRO A 398 5.60 21.10 22.91
C PRO A 398 6.32 22.31 23.50
N GLU A 399 6.85 22.16 24.72
CA GLU A 399 7.58 23.24 25.41
C GLU A 399 8.90 23.58 24.70
N ASP A 400 9.54 22.60 24.06
CA ASP A 400 10.78 22.73 23.28
C ASP A 400 10.69 21.90 21.98
N GLY A 401 10.98 22.51 20.82
CA GLY A 401 11.03 21.80 19.54
C GLY A 401 10.80 22.67 18.31
N GLU A 402 10.94 22.07 17.13
CA GLU A 402 10.46 22.68 15.87
C GLU A 402 8.94 22.86 15.94
N ALA A 403 8.47 24.01 15.45
CA ALA A 403 7.03 24.26 15.35
C ALA A 403 6.37 23.18 14.47
N PRO A 404 5.33 22.51 14.96
CA PRO A 404 4.63 21.50 14.18
C PRO A 404 4.01 22.12 12.92
N PRO A 405 3.73 21.30 11.88
CA PRO A 405 3.04 21.77 10.68
C PRO A 405 1.74 22.51 11.01
N GLU A 406 1.38 23.49 10.17
CA GLU A 406 0.14 24.25 10.31
C GLU A 406 -1.07 23.30 10.40
N GLY A 407 -1.93 23.52 11.41
CA GLY A 407 -3.11 22.69 11.66
C GLY A 407 -2.87 21.36 12.38
N ALA A 408 -1.62 20.89 12.54
CA ALA A 408 -1.33 19.60 13.15
C ALA A 408 -1.75 19.52 14.64
N LEU A 409 -1.53 20.60 15.39
CA LEU A 409 -1.94 20.67 16.80
C LEU A 409 -3.47 20.71 16.97
N GLU A 410 -4.18 21.35 16.04
CA GLU A 410 -5.64 21.39 16.06
C GLU A 410 -6.21 20.01 15.70
N ALA A 411 -5.65 19.34 14.69
CA ALA A 411 -6.02 17.96 14.37
C ALA A 411 -5.76 17.00 15.54
N HIS A 412 -4.62 17.14 16.22
CA HIS A 412 -4.32 16.37 17.42
C HIS A 412 -5.29 16.69 18.57
N ALA A 413 -5.61 17.96 18.81
CA ALA A 413 -6.60 18.37 19.81
C ALA A 413 -8.00 17.80 19.51
N PHE A 414 -8.43 17.82 18.23
CA PHE A 414 -9.68 17.20 17.81
C PHE A 414 -9.69 15.70 18.14
N HIS A 415 -8.61 15.00 17.79
CA HIS A 415 -8.47 13.57 18.04
C HIS A 415 -8.56 13.23 19.54
N LEU A 416 -7.89 14.03 20.38
CA LEU A 416 -7.94 13.88 21.84
C LEU A 416 -9.34 14.13 22.42
N VAL A 417 -10.08 15.11 21.90
CA VAL A 417 -11.45 15.39 22.35
C VAL A 417 -12.39 14.26 21.93
N ALA A 418 -12.38 13.85 20.66
CA ALA A 418 -13.24 12.79 20.15
C ALA A 418 -12.91 11.41 20.77
N GLY A 419 -11.61 11.08 20.87
CA GLY A 419 -11.14 9.88 21.58
C GLY A 419 -11.50 9.90 23.06
N GLY A 420 -11.37 11.06 23.73
CA GLY A 420 -11.82 11.24 25.11
C GLY A 420 -13.32 10.95 25.31
N VAL A 421 -14.17 11.28 24.32
CA VAL A 421 -15.58 10.89 24.33
C VAL A 421 -15.74 9.37 24.20
N VAL A 422 -15.03 8.73 23.27
CA VAL A 422 -15.04 7.25 23.14
C VAL A 422 -14.64 6.60 24.46
N ALA A 423 -13.56 7.05 25.08
CA ALA A 423 -13.07 6.55 26.36
C ALA A 423 -14.11 6.74 27.49
N ALA A 424 -14.78 7.89 27.54
CA ALA A 424 -15.82 8.17 28.53
C ALA A 424 -17.04 7.26 28.37
N LEU A 425 -17.50 7.05 27.13
CA LEU A 425 -18.62 6.16 26.83
C LEU A 425 -18.27 4.70 27.15
N HIS A 426 -17.07 4.25 26.78
CA HIS A 426 -16.58 2.90 27.11
C HIS A 426 -16.54 2.67 28.63
N ARG A 427 -16.01 3.62 29.42
CA ARG A 427 -16.06 3.55 30.89
C ARG A 427 -17.47 3.48 31.46
N ALA A 428 -18.45 4.06 30.77
CA ALA A 428 -19.87 3.99 31.12
C ALA A 428 -20.59 2.72 30.59
N GLY A 429 -19.84 1.73 30.11
CA GLY A 429 -20.35 0.43 29.67
C GLY A 429 -20.93 0.42 28.25
N TRP A 430 -20.58 1.39 27.40
CA TRP A 430 -20.91 1.33 25.98
C TRP A 430 -19.95 0.42 25.23
N GLN A 431 -20.47 -0.34 24.27
CA GLN A 431 -19.64 -1.12 23.36
C GLN A 431 -19.05 -0.18 22.31
N VAL A 432 -17.74 -0.24 22.12
CA VAL A 432 -17.04 0.51 21.06
C VAL A 432 -16.80 -0.44 19.88
N GLU A 433 -17.38 -0.09 18.75
CA GLU A 433 -17.25 -0.77 17.46
C GLU A 433 -16.28 0.03 16.58
N ALA A 434 -15.29 -0.64 16.01
CA ALA A 434 -14.33 -0.08 15.06
C ALA A 434 -14.16 -1.09 13.92
N LEU A 435 -15.23 -1.26 13.14
CA LEU A 435 -15.25 -2.19 12.01
C LEU A 435 -14.58 -1.54 10.79
N PRO A 436 -13.90 -2.32 9.93
CA PRO A 436 -13.19 -1.77 8.78
C PRO A 436 -14.06 -0.92 7.86
N GLY A 437 -13.60 0.29 7.57
CA GLY A 437 -14.30 1.25 6.69
C GLY A 437 -15.54 1.89 7.32
N GLU A 438 -15.85 1.59 8.58
CA GLU A 438 -16.93 2.23 9.34
C GLU A 438 -16.36 3.20 10.39
N PRO A 439 -17.06 4.31 10.70
CA PRO A 439 -16.62 5.20 11.75
C PRO A 439 -16.67 4.52 13.12
N VAL A 440 -15.70 4.83 13.99
CA VAL A 440 -15.70 4.37 15.39
C VAL A 440 -17.00 4.79 16.07
N THR A 441 -17.80 3.81 16.46
CA THR A 441 -19.16 3.99 16.96
C THR A 441 -19.32 3.36 18.33
N CYS A 442 -19.81 4.12 19.29
CA CYS A 442 -20.19 3.66 20.62
C CYS A 442 -21.67 3.31 20.63
N ARG A 443 -22.04 2.08 21.01
CA ARG A 443 -23.44 1.61 21.10
C ARG A 443 -23.85 1.19 22.50
N ARG A 444 -25.11 1.49 22.86
CA ARG A 444 -25.79 0.97 24.05
C ARG A 444 -27.31 0.96 23.86
N GLY A 445 -27.89 -0.24 23.73
CA GLY A 445 -29.31 -0.39 23.41
C GLY A 445 -29.62 0.19 22.03
N GLU A 446 -30.60 1.09 21.93
CA GLU A 446 -30.97 1.76 20.68
C GLU A 446 -30.10 2.99 20.36
N HIS A 447 -29.25 3.43 21.29
CA HIS A 447 -28.41 4.59 21.08
C HIS A 447 -27.09 4.22 20.40
N ALA A 448 -26.69 5.03 19.42
CA ALA A 448 -25.40 4.98 18.76
C ALA A 448 -24.84 6.41 18.68
N ILE A 449 -23.57 6.58 19.06
CA ILE A 449 -22.84 7.84 18.98
C ILE A 449 -21.51 7.52 18.30
N ALA A 450 -21.16 8.22 17.24
CA ALA A 450 -19.91 8.05 16.52
C ALA A 450 -19.04 9.30 16.70
N PRO A 451 -18.25 9.41 17.79
CA PRO A 451 -17.72 10.70 18.24
C PRO A 451 -16.93 11.46 17.17
N PHE A 452 -16.10 10.77 16.38
CA PHE A 452 -15.34 11.39 15.29
C PHE A 452 -16.25 11.87 14.14
N ALA A 453 -17.22 11.05 13.73
CA ALA A 453 -18.14 11.37 12.62
C ALA A 453 -19.18 12.43 13.00
N ASP A 454 -19.61 12.47 14.26
CA ASP A 454 -20.61 13.39 14.77
C ASP A 454 -20.00 14.77 15.13
N LEU A 455 -18.79 14.80 15.70
CA LEU A 455 -18.11 16.05 16.07
C LEU A 455 -17.40 16.72 14.88
N GLY A 456 -17.00 15.97 13.85
CA GLY A 456 -16.32 16.52 12.67
C GLY A 456 -17.09 17.65 11.97
N PRO A 457 -18.38 17.47 11.63
CA PRO A 457 -19.22 18.55 11.09
C PRO A 457 -19.39 19.74 12.05
N VAL A 458 -19.37 19.52 13.37
CA VAL A 458 -19.43 20.61 14.36
C VAL A 458 -18.13 21.42 14.36
N ALA A 459 -16.99 20.74 14.28
CA ALA A 459 -15.67 21.37 14.22
C ALA A 459 -15.51 22.26 12.96
N ARG A 460 -16.05 21.82 11.82
CA ARG A 460 -16.07 22.59 10.57
C ARG A 460 -17.11 23.72 10.53
N GLY A 461 -18.04 23.74 11.49
CA GLY A 461 -19.15 24.69 11.52
C GLY A 461 -20.33 24.34 10.61
N ASP A 462 -20.35 23.12 10.03
CA ASP A 462 -21.44 22.60 9.20
C ASP A 462 -22.70 22.29 10.03
N ARG A 463 -22.52 22.02 11.34
CA ARG A 463 -23.59 21.76 12.30
C ARG A 463 -23.39 22.54 13.60
N PRO A 464 -24.45 23.01 14.26
CA PRO A 464 -24.34 23.70 15.53
C PRO A 464 -24.00 22.72 16.67
N ALA A 465 -23.21 23.17 17.65
CA ALA A 465 -22.88 22.39 18.85
C ALA A 465 -24.11 22.05 19.73
N GLY A 466 -25.25 22.71 19.50
CA GLY A 466 -26.52 22.37 20.15
C GLY A 466 -27.00 20.96 19.78
N ASP A 467 -26.87 20.56 18.52
CA ASP A 467 -27.32 19.26 18.02
C ASP A 467 -26.55 18.11 18.70
N TRP A 468 -25.24 18.31 18.89
CA TRP A 468 -24.41 17.38 19.67
C TRP A 468 -24.91 17.24 21.11
N ARG A 469 -25.17 18.36 21.79
CA ARG A 469 -25.64 18.36 23.18
C ARG A 469 -27.00 17.69 23.33
N GLU A 470 -27.90 17.88 22.37
CA GLU A 470 -29.20 17.20 22.35
C GLU A 470 -29.02 15.68 22.17
N ALA A 471 -28.19 15.24 21.23
CA ALA A 471 -27.93 13.83 20.97
C ALA A 471 -27.35 13.10 22.20
N VAL A 472 -26.32 13.66 22.83
CA VAL A 472 -25.70 13.05 24.01
C VAL A 472 -26.53 13.21 25.29
N GLY A 473 -27.37 14.25 25.34
CA GLY A 473 -28.37 14.46 26.39
C GLY A 473 -29.46 13.40 26.36
N GLY A 474 -29.99 13.09 25.17
CA GLY A 474 -30.98 12.02 24.97
C GLY A 474 -30.45 10.62 25.34
N ALA A 475 -29.15 10.41 25.23
CA ALA A 475 -28.47 9.18 25.64
C ALA A 475 -28.07 9.14 27.14
N GLY A 476 -28.27 10.24 27.88
CA GLY A 476 -27.95 10.34 29.30
C GLY A 476 -26.45 10.29 29.63
N VAL A 477 -25.60 10.76 28.71
CA VAL A 477 -24.13 10.67 28.82
C VAL A 477 -23.43 12.04 28.82
N GLY A 478 -24.18 13.13 28.70
CA GLY A 478 -23.63 14.49 28.57
C GLY A 478 -22.70 14.93 29.71
N ASP A 479 -22.98 14.53 30.94
CA ASP A 479 -22.20 14.91 32.13
C ASP A 479 -20.96 14.03 32.36
N LEU A 480 -20.74 12.99 31.56
CA LEU A 480 -19.57 12.14 31.72
C LEU A 480 -18.29 12.95 31.45
N PRO A 481 -17.30 12.93 32.36
CA PRO A 481 -16.04 13.60 32.14
C PRO A 481 -15.21 12.85 31.10
N LEU A 482 -14.51 13.57 30.21
CA LEU A 482 -13.66 12.95 29.20
C LEU A 482 -12.46 12.22 29.83
N VAL A 483 -11.89 12.82 30.87
CA VAL A 483 -10.78 12.27 31.66
C VAL A 483 -11.33 11.74 33.00
N PRO A 484 -10.89 10.55 33.47
CA PRO A 484 -11.24 10.09 34.80
C PRO A 484 -10.84 11.12 35.86
N GLN A 485 -11.75 11.47 36.76
CA GLN A 485 -11.39 12.24 37.95
C GLN A 485 -10.77 11.26 38.95
N GLU A 486 -9.54 11.51 39.41
CA GLU A 486 -8.95 10.70 40.48
C GLU A 486 -9.87 10.75 41.71
N GLU A 487 -10.43 9.61 42.12
CA GLU A 487 -11.01 9.53 43.46
C GLU A 487 -9.88 9.76 44.48
N PRO A 488 -10.05 10.66 45.46
CA PRO A 488 -9.03 10.84 46.49
C PRO A 488 -8.82 9.50 47.21
N ARG A 489 -7.63 8.91 47.05
CA ARG A 489 -7.19 7.76 47.83
C ARG A 489 -7.24 8.14 49.30
N PHE A 490 -8.33 7.80 49.99
CA PHE A 490 -8.36 7.80 51.45
C PHE A 490 -7.39 6.71 51.91
N THR A 491 -6.18 7.12 52.29
CA THR A 491 -5.23 6.29 53.02
C THR A 491 -5.82 5.95 54.39
N ARG A 492 -6.57 4.86 54.44
CA ARG A 492 -7.01 4.22 55.67
C ARG A 492 -6.01 3.11 55.97
N ASP A 493 -5.00 3.41 56.79
CA ASP A 493 -4.54 2.58 57.91
C ASP A 493 -3.16 3.01 58.43
N ALA A 494 -3.13 3.45 59.69
CA ALA A 494 -2.10 3.05 60.64
C ALA A 494 -2.69 3.17 62.06
N GLN A 495 -3.13 2.03 62.57
CA GLN A 495 -3.54 1.77 63.94
C GLN A 495 -2.36 1.91 64.95
N PRO A 496 -2.63 1.90 66.27
CA PRO A 496 -1.82 2.59 67.26
C PRO A 496 -0.59 1.81 67.75
N SER A 497 0.43 2.58 68.11
CA SER A 497 1.64 2.17 68.83
C SER A 497 1.36 1.32 70.08
N THR A 498 1.83 0.07 70.07
CA THR A 498 1.97 -0.78 71.26
C THR A 498 3.44 -1.16 71.50
N LYS A 499 4.02 -0.52 72.52
CA LYS A 499 5.00 -1.01 73.52
C LYS A 499 6.18 -1.87 73.06
N SER A 500 7.37 -1.30 73.17
CA SER A 500 8.61 -2.02 73.49
C SER A 500 8.69 -2.32 75.00
N ARG A 501 8.93 -3.59 75.34
CA ARG A 501 9.35 -4.05 76.66
C ARG A 501 10.37 -5.17 76.46
N THR A 502 11.63 -4.87 76.71
CA THR A 502 12.64 -5.85 77.19
C THR A 502 13.86 -5.09 77.70
N SER A 503 14.03 -5.09 79.01
CA SER A 503 15.31 -5.07 79.71
C SER A 503 15.18 -5.97 80.94
N ALA A 504 16.20 -6.85 81.09
CA ALA A 504 16.43 -7.86 82.12
C ALA A 504 15.56 -9.13 82.09
#